data_AF-A0A7S2UGQ3-F1
#
_entry.id   AF-A0A7S2UGQ3-F1
#
_cell.length_a   1.000
_cell.length_b   1.000
_cell.length_c   1.000
_cell.angle_alpha   90.00
_cell.angle_beta   90.00
_cell.angle_gamma   90.00
#
_symmetry.space_group_name_H-M   'P 1'
#
loop_
_entity.id
_entity.type
_entity.pdbx_description
1 polymer ?
#
loop_
_entity_poly.entity_id
_entity_poly.type
_entity_poly.pdbx_seq_one_letter_code
_entity_poly.pdbx_strand_id
1 'polypeptide(L)'
;MPLSSQPDKKETDAAGRAARFVGERLSTAGVEVCYYGSADPPNYAPLADVRRNRTRFFQSGSIQGDESSNSTSRNKELGVATVGAPPQFVENCNVLLSPKCSWDVARSLTRTLRHRNKNEDGIVGVEALTLPYSHGRFEAACNLLEPQIGTREEIERRVAQWAHSITSSNTIENDHDMDPVALLVERIYRVGTTANQCEAVLHKDWSQRSASFPKEIDNHDEQVYLQFIKY
;
A
#
# COMPACT_ATOMS: atom_id res chain seq x y z
N MET A 1 34.33 -12.78 -36.50
CA MET A 1 34.20 -12.06 -35.22
C MET A 1 32.73 -12.05 -34.86
N PRO A 2 32.31 -12.58 -33.69
CA PRO A 2 30.91 -12.50 -33.29
C PRO A 2 30.61 -11.07 -32.81
N LEU A 3 29.53 -10.49 -33.33
CA LEU A 3 28.95 -9.24 -32.86
C LEU A 3 28.50 -9.43 -31.42
N SER A 4 29.15 -8.74 -30.49
CA SER A 4 28.69 -8.55 -29.12
C SER A 4 27.38 -7.77 -29.17
N SER A 5 26.24 -8.48 -29.13
CA SER A 5 24.94 -7.89 -28.86
C SER A 5 25.00 -7.27 -27.46
N GLN A 6 25.13 -5.95 -27.38
CA GLN A 6 24.86 -5.26 -26.12
C GLN A 6 23.41 -5.57 -25.72
N PRO A 7 23.14 -5.88 -24.44
CA PRO A 7 21.78 -6.08 -24.00
C PRO A 7 21.01 -4.79 -24.25
N ASP A 8 19.92 -4.88 -25.01
CA ASP A 8 19.01 -3.77 -25.26
C ASP A 8 18.68 -3.09 -23.94
N LYS A 9 19.13 -1.84 -23.78
CA LYS A 9 18.67 -0.97 -22.70
C LYS A 9 17.17 -0.81 -22.91
N LYS A 10 16.35 -1.57 -22.17
CA LYS A 10 14.92 -1.34 -22.11
C LYS A 10 14.70 0.10 -21.68
N GLU A 11 14.31 0.95 -22.64
CA GLU A 11 13.98 2.34 -22.37
C GLU A 11 12.88 2.41 -21.31
N THR A 12 13.01 3.37 -20.40
CA THR A 12 11.97 3.69 -19.42
C THR A 12 10.72 4.16 -20.16
N ASP A 13 9.55 3.64 -19.78
CA ASP A 13 8.25 4.11 -20.30
C ASP A 13 7.99 5.59 -19.95
N ALA A 14 6.87 6.14 -20.43
CA ALA A 14 6.53 7.55 -20.21
C ALA A 14 6.38 7.90 -18.71
N ALA A 15 5.82 7.00 -17.90
CA ALA A 15 5.65 7.21 -16.46
C ALA A 15 7.00 7.16 -15.73
N GLY A 16 7.88 6.24 -16.10
CA GLY A 16 9.25 6.14 -15.62
C GLY A 16 10.06 7.40 -15.94
N ARG A 17 9.96 7.94 -17.16
CA ARG A 17 10.59 9.21 -17.52
C ARG A 17 10.06 10.38 -16.71
N ALA A 18 8.74 10.47 -16.50
CA ALA A 18 8.13 11.50 -15.68
C ALA A 18 8.60 11.40 -14.21
N ALA A 19 8.63 10.20 -13.65
CA ALA A 19 9.15 9.96 -12.30
C ALA A 19 10.63 10.35 -12.16
N ARG A 20 11.47 10.04 -13.16
CA ARG A 20 12.87 10.48 -13.18
C ARG A 20 13.00 12.00 -13.23
N PHE A 21 12.19 12.67 -14.05
CA PHE A 21 12.18 14.12 -14.09
C PHE A 21 11.83 14.73 -12.72
N VAL A 22 10.82 14.19 -12.03
CA VAL A 22 10.47 14.62 -10.65
C VAL A 22 11.64 14.39 -9.69
N GLY A 23 12.26 13.21 -9.74
CA GLY A 23 13.40 12.89 -8.88
C GLY A 23 14.61 13.81 -9.13
N GLU A 24 14.92 14.15 -10.38
CA GLU A 24 16.00 15.09 -10.72
C GLU A 24 15.75 16.50 -10.14
N ARG A 25 14.49 16.95 -10.12
CA ARG A 25 14.11 18.22 -9.47
C ARG A 25 14.28 18.18 -7.96
N LEU A 26 13.92 17.07 -7.33
CA LEU A 26 14.14 16.86 -5.89
C LEU A 26 15.63 16.80 -5.54
N SER A 27 16.43 16.08 -6.33
CA SER A 27 17.89 16.04 -6.17
C SER A 27 18.53 17.42 -6.31
N THR A 28 18.09 18.22 -7.28
CA THR A 28 18.55 19.62 -7.43
C THR A 28 18.23 20.48 -6.19
N ALA A 29 17.13 20.17 -5.50
CA ALA A 29 16.75 20.82 -4.24
C ALA A 29 17.47 20.25 -3.00
N GLY A 30 18.42 19.33 -3.17
CA GLY A 30 19.21 18.75 -2.08
C GLY A 30 18.55 17.54 -1.38
N VAL A 31 17.51 16.95 -1.96
CA VAL A 31 16.84 15.75 -1.43
C VAL A 31 17.54 14.50 -1.97
N GLU A 32 17.86 13.54 -1.10
CA GLU A 32 18.34 12.23 -1.54
C GLU A 32 17.19 11.45 -2.19
N VAL A 33 17.37 10.99 -3.44
CA VAL A 33 16.32 10.31 -4.20
C VAL A 33 16.71 8.85 -4.47
N CYS A 34 15.84 7.94 -4.06
CA CYS A 34 15.91 6.51 -4.37
C CYS A 34 14.84 6.15 -5.40
N TYR A 35 15.26 5.73 -6.60
CA TYR A 35 14.32 5.33 -7.65
C TYR A 35 13.79 3.90 -7.46
N TYR A 36 12.56 3.64 -7.92
CA TYR A 36 11.95 2.31 -7.98
C TYR A 36 11.09 2.13 -9.26
N GLY A 37 10.73 0.88 -9.56
CA GLY A 37 9.90 0.51 -10.71
C GLY A 37 10.50 0.96 -12.04
N SER A 38 9.67 1.46 -12.97
CA SER A 38 10.11 1.94 -14.29
C SER A 38 11.08 3.12 -14.24
N ALA A 39 11.30 3.75 -13.08
CA ALA A 39 12.28 4.83 -12.91
C ALA A 39 13.69 4.34 -12.52
N ASP A 40 13.86 3.06 -12.17
CA ASP A 40 15.13 2.44 -11.74
C ASP A 40 15.69 1.41 -12.76
N PRO A 41 15.85 1.74 -14.06
CA PRO A 41 16.53 0.82 -14.97
C PRO A 41 18.02 0.70 -14.61
N PRO A 42 18.63 -0.49 -14.71
CA PRO A 42 18.07 -1.74 -15.23
C PRO A 42 17.40 -2.63 -14.16
N ASN A 43 17.36 -2.20 -12.89
CA ASN A 43 16.98 -3.05 -11.77
C ASN A 43 15.47 -3.24 -11.63
N TYR A 44 14.68 -2.23 -12.02
CA TYR A 44 13.23 -2.18 -11.85
C TYR A 44 12.79 -2.55 -10.42
N ALA A 45 13.55 -2.11 -9.43
CA ALA A 45 13.40 -2.58 -8.05
C ALA A 45 11.98 -2.25 -7.51
N PRO A 46 11.30 -3.19 -6.85
CA PRO A 46 10.04 -2.92 -6.16
C PRO A 46 10.20 -1.87 -5.05
N LEU A 47 9.15 -1.09 -4.80
CA LEU A 47 9.16 -0.05 -3.76
C LEU A 47 9.49 -0.63 -2.38
N ALA A 48 8.95 -1.81 -2.05
CA ALA A 48 9.20 -2.48 -0.78
C ALA A 48 10.70 -2.76 -0.55
N ASP A 49 11.42 -3.18 -1.58
CA ASP A 49 12.85 -3.46 -1.52
C ASP A 49 13.67 -2.18 -1.42
N VAL A 50 13.29 -1.14 -2.16
CA VAL A 50 13.92 0.19 -2.05
C VAL A 50 13.74 0.74 -0.63
N ARG A 51 12.54 0.69 -0.07
CA ARG A 51 12.28 1.13 1.31
C ARG A 51 13.09 0.33 2.33
N ARG A 52 13.21 -0.99 2.15
CA ARG A 52 13.94 -1.87 3.08
C ARG A 52 15.46 -1.67 3.02
N ASN A 53 16.02 -1.58 1.83
CA ASN A 53 17.46 -1.73 1.61
C ASN A 53 18.16 -0.40 1.33
N ARG A 54 17.42 0.62 0.87
CA ARG A 54 17.98 1.89 0.40
C ARG A 54 17.49 3.10 1.21
N THR A 55 16.61 2.89 2.19
CA THR A 55 16.11 3.98 3.04
C THR A 55 16.11 3.57 4.51
N ARG A 56 15.97 4.55 5.41
CA ARG A 56 15.79 4.31 6.85
C ARG A 56 14.34 4.03 7.25
N PHE A 57 13.42 3.81 6.30
CA PHE A 57 11.98 3.69 6.55
C PHE A 57 11.62 2.66 7.63
N PHE A 58 12.34 1.54 7.71
CA PHE A 58 12.11 0.51 8.74
C PHE A 58 13.07 0.58 9.93
N GLN A 59 14.03 1.51 9.92
CA GLN A 59 15.02 1.74 10.97
C GLN A 59 14.65 2.92 11.88
N SER A 60 13.88 3.89 11.35
CA SER A 60 13.18 4.88 12.16
C SER A 60 12.00 4.20 12.85
N GLY A 61 12.30 3.41 13.90
CA GLY A 61 11.28 2.89 14.78
C GLY A 61 10.36 4.04 15.19
N SER A 62 9.06 3.83 15.04
CA SER A 62 7.99 4.60 15.67
C SER A 62 8.17 6.12 15.62
N ILE A 63 7.28 6.82 14.92
CA ILE A 63 6.92 8.18 15.34
C ILE A 63 6.19 8.05 16.69
N GLN A 64 6.89 7.64 17.74
CA GLN A 64 6.56 8.00 19.11
C GLN A 64 7.01 9.45 19.21
N GLY A 65 6.03 10.34 19.46
CA GLY A 65 6.28 11.76 19.61
C GLY A 65 7.38 11.98 20.63
N ASP A 66 8.55 12.39 20.14
CA ASP A 66 9.67 12.81 20.97
C ASP A 66 9.37 14.24 21.44
N GLU A 67 8.40 14.38 22.35
CA GLU A 67 8.23 15.59 23.16
C GLU A 67 9.33 15.66 24.21
N SER A 68 10.60 15.70 23.80
CA SER A 68 11.74 15.96 24.67
C SER A 68 13.02 16.14 23.88
N SER A 69 13.31 17.37 23.42
CA SER A 69 14.60 18.02 23.75
C SER A 69 14.82 19.27 22.90
N ASN A 70 14.99 20.38 23.60
CA ASN A 70 15.71 21.55 23.14
C ASN A 70 17.05 21.14 22.52
N SER A 71 17.17 21.17 21.19
CA SER A 71 18.48 21.31 20.55
C SER A 71 18.39 22.24 19.35
N THR A 72 19.05 23.38 19.55
CA THR A 72 19.42 24.41 18.59
C THR A 72 20.01 23.84 17.29
N SER A 73 19.55 24.40 16.16
CA SER A 73 20.22 24.40 14.85
C SER A 73 20.79 23.05 14.37
N ARG A 74 19.92 22.05 14.15
CA ARG A 74 20.23 21.04 13.14
C ARG A 74 19.77 21.59 11.79
N ASN A 75 20.71 21.76 10.86
CA ASN A 75 20.36 21.74 9.44
C ASN A 75 19.37 20.59 9.27
N LYS A 76 18.10 20.89 8.93
CA LYS A 76 17.12 19.84 8.65
C LYS A 76 17.66 19.11 7.43
N GLU A 77 18.36 18.00 7.66
CA GLU A 77 18.73 17.08 6.61
C GLU A 77 17.44 16.77 5.87
N LEU A 78 17.37 17.19 4.61
CA LEU A 78 16.26 16.85 3.74
C LEU A 78 16.24 15.32 3.70
N GLY A 79 15.14 14.72 4.14
CA GLY A 79 15.04 13.26 4.25
C GLY A 79 15.20 12.57 2.89
N VAL A 80 15.14 11.24 2.90
CA VAL A 80 15.19 10.44 1.67
C VAL A 80 13.81 10.40 1.01
N ALA A 81 13.73 10.68 -0.28
CA ALA A 81 12.53 10.52 -1.09
C ALA A 81 12.63 9.27 -1.98
N THR A 82 11.57 8.47 -2.02
CA THR A 82 11.43 7.38 -3.00
C THR A 82 10.56 7.84 -4.16
N VAL A 83 11.08 7.80 -5.38
CA VAL A 83 10.37 8.28 -6.58
C VAL A 83 10.33 7.17 -7.62
N GLY A 84 9.17 6.91 -8.22
CA GLY A 84 9.08 5.83 -9.18
C GLY A 84 7.72 5.74 -9.84
N ALA A 85 7.65 4.81 -10.78
CA ALA A 85 6.44 4.44 -11.48
C ALA A 85 6.29 2.93 -11.38
N PRO A 86 5.28 2.40 -10.65
CA PRO A 86 5.02 0.97 -10.64
C PRO A 86 4.59 0.51 -12.04
N PRO A 87 4.84 -0.77 -12.39
CA PRO A 87 4.51 -1.28 -13.72
C PRO A 87 3.00 -1.35 -14.00
N GLN A 88 2.18 -1.32 -12.93
CA GLN A 88 0.73 -1.38 -12.97
C GLN A 88 0.16 -0.39 -11.95
N PHE A 89 -1.12 -0.04 -12.11
CA PHE A 89 -1.84 0.74 -11.11
C PHE A 89 -1.92 -0.06 -9.80
N VAL A 90 -1.62 0.59 -8.68
CA VAL A 90 -1.65 -0.03 -7.35
C VAL A 90 -2.84 0.52 -6.60
N GLU A 91 -3.72 -0.36 -6.14
CA GLU A 91 -4.80 0.01 -5.23
C GLU A 91 -4.37 -0.26 -3.78
N ASN A 92 -4.86 0.52 -2.84
CA ASN A 92 -4.56 0.34 -1.43
C ASN A 92 -5.81 -0.11 -0.68
N CYS A 93 -5.71 -1.20 0.07
CA CYS A 93 -6.77 -1.71 0.95
C CYS A 93 -6.17 -2.03 2.32
N ASN A 94 -6.68 -1.38 3.36
CA ASN A 94 -6.17 -1.52 4.71
C ASN A 94 -7.19 -2.23 5.60
N VAL A 95 -6.67 -3.04 6.52
CA VAL A 95 -7.47 -3.72 7.55
C VAL A 95 -7.09 -3.16 8.91
N LEU A 96 -7.98 -2.36 9.50
CA LEU A 96 -7.82 -1.82 10.84
C LEU A 96 -8.30 -2.84 11.87
N LEU A 97 -7.40 -3.21 12.78
CA LEU A 97 -7.68 -4.20 13.81
C LEU A 97 -8.22 -3.56 15.08
N SER A 98 -9.01 -4.33 15.82
CA SER A 98 -9.54 -3.92 17.12
C SER A 98 -8.42 -3.74 18.15
N PRO A 99 -8.62 -2.95 19.21
CA PRO A 99 -7.59 -2.72 20.24
C PRO A 99 -7.23 -3.98 21.02
N LYS A 100 -8.03 -5.04 20.91
CA LYS A 100 -7.78 -6.34 21.53
C LYS A 100 -6.68 -7.12 20.82
N CYS A 101 -6.39 -6.79 19.56
CA CYS A 101 -5.37 -7.48 18.78
C CYS A 101 -3.97 -7.08 19.25
N SER A 102 -3.19 -8.07 19.66
CA SER A 102 -1.76 -7.87 19.92
C SER A 102 -0.97 -7.68 18.61
N TRP A 103 0.27 -7.22 18.72
CA TRP A 103 1.18 -7.11 17.58
C TRP A 103 1.38 -8.45 16.84
N ASP A 104 1.46 -9.56 17.57
CA ASP A 104 1.64 -10.88 16.96
C ASP A 104 0.39 -11.36 16.22
N VAL A 105 -0.80 -11.05 16.76
CA VAL A 105 -2.08 -11.27 16.07
C VAL A 105 -2.11 -10.44 14.79
N ALA A 106 -1.75 -9.15 14.86
CA ALA A 106 -1.69 -8.29 13.67
C ALA A 106 -0.71 -8.79 12.61
N ARG A 107 0.48 -9.24 13.02
CA ARG A 107 1.47 -9.83 12.12
C ARG A 107 1.00 -11.13 11.50
N SER A 108 0.21 -11.93 12.23
CA SER A 108 -0.36 -13.16 11.69
C SER A 108 -1.29 -12.86 10.52
N LEU A 109 -2.17 -11.86 10.63
CA LEU A 109 -3.03 -11.42 9.52
C LEU A 109 -2.19 -10.97 8.32
N THR A 110 -1.20 -10.11 8.54
CA THR A 110 -0.33 -9.63 7.45
C THR A 110 0.38 -10.77 6.73
N ARG A 111 0.80 -11.84 7.44
CA ARG A 111 1.38 -13.04 6.82
C ARG A 111 0.36 -13.79 5.97
N THR A 112 -0.89 -13.88 6.43
CA THR A 112 -1.97 -14.53 5.70
C THR A 112 -2.35 -13.76 4.42
N LEU A 113 -2.28 -12.43 4.44
CA LEU A 113 -2.64 -11.60 3.28
C LEU A 113 -1.50 -11.47 2.26
N ARG A 114 -0.25 -11.29 2.72
CA ARG A 114 0.88 -10.98 1.85
C ARG A 114 1.32 -12.18 1.02
N HIS A 115 1.38 -12.01 -0.28
CA HIS A 115 2.10 -12.91 -1.18
C HIS A 115 3.58 -12.51 -1.26
N ARG A 116 4.50 -13.44 -0.96
CA ARG A 116 5.94 -13.24 -1.21
C ARG A 116 6.46 -14.12 -2.34
N ASN A 117 6.00 -15.37 -2.39
CA ASN A 117 6.52 -16.41 -3.26
C ASN A 117 5.39 -17.31 -3.77
N LYS A 118 5.59 -17.97 -4.92
CA LYS A 118 4.61 -18.89 -5.54
C LYS A 118 4.16 -20.06 -4.65
N ASN A 119 4.93 -20.39 -3.61
CA ASN A 119 4.63 -21.49 -2.69
C ASN A 119 4.05 -21.01 -1.34
N GLU A 120 3.76 -19.72 -1.20
CA GLU A 120 3.17 -19.16 0.02
C GLU A 120 1.67 -18.94 -0.14
N ASP A 121 0.95 -19.18 0.95
CA ASP A 121 -0.52 -19.20 1.05
C ASP A 121 -1.18 -17.79 1.05
N GLY A 122 -0.45 -16.78 0.59
CA GLY A 122 -0.86 -15.37 0.53
C GLY A 122 -1.61 -15.03 -0.75
N ILE A 123 -2.33 -13.90 -0.75
CA ILE A 123 -3.15 -13.48 -1.89
C ILE A 123 -2.26 -12.98 -3.02
N VAL A 124 -2.31 -13.66 -4.18
CA VAL A 124 -1.51 -13.30 -5.36
C VAL A 124 -1.70 -11.83 -5.72
N GLY A 125 -0.60 -11.12 -5.99
CA GLY A 125 -0.64 -9.69 -6.31
C GLY A 125 -0.84 -8.77 -5.11
N VAL A 126 -0.82 -9.28 -3.87
CA VAL A 126 -0.94 -8.45 -2.66
C VAL A 126 0.39 -8.38 -1.90
N GLU A 127 0.90 -7.16 -1.74
CA GLU A 127 1.92 -6.85 -0.74
C GLU A 127 1.24 -6.34 0.53
N ALA A 128 1.71 -6.76 1.72
CA ALA A 128 1.17 -6.23 2.97
C ALA A 128 2.24 -6.02 4.06
N LEU A 129 1.98 -5.01 4.90
CA LEU A 129 2.80 -4.64 6.06
C LEU A 129 1.91 -4.46 7.29
N THR A 130 2.44 -4.84 8.45
CA THR A 130 1.83 -4.53 9.75
C THR A 130 2.37 -3.19 10.22
N LEU A 131 1.48 -2.24 10.49
CA LEU A 131 1.84 -0.90 10.93
C LEU A 131 1.19 -0.60 12.28
N PRO A 132 1.88 0.12 13.19
CA PRO A 132 1.22 0.72 14.34
C PRO A 132 0.21 1.77 13.87
N TYR A 133 -0.95 1.77 14.51
CA TYR A 133 -2.00 2.76 14.33
C TYR A 133 -2.26 3.51 15.64
N SER A 134 -3.13 4.51 15.60
CA SER A 134 -3.45 5.33 16.78
C SER A 134 -4.04 4.50 17.93
N HIS A 135 -3.76 4.94 19.17
CA HIS A 135 -4.35 4.39 20.39
C HIS A 135 -4.06 2.89 20.62
N GLY A 136 -2.83 2.46 20.33
CA GLY A 136 -2.39 1.07 20.56
C GLY A 136 -2.98 0.04 19.58
N ARG A 137 -3.66 0.50 18.53
CA ARG A 137 -4.18 -0.35 17.46
C ARG A 137 -3.11 -0.66 16.43
N PHE A 138 -3.40 -1.64 15.59
CA PHE A 138 -2.55 -2.04 14.47
C PHE A 138 -3.37 -2.10 13.19
N GLU A 139 -2.67 -1.91 12.06
CA GLU A 139 -3.25 -2.00 10.73
C GLU A 139 -2.43 -2.95 9.86
N ALA A 140 -3.12 -3.81 9.11
CA ALA A 140 -2.53 -4.51 7.98
C ALA A 140 -2.76 -3.66 6.72
N ALA A 141 -1.74 -2.90 6.32
CA ALA A 141 -1.79 -2.07 5.12
C ALA A 141 -1.41 -2.90 3.90
N CYS A 142 -2.31 -3.00 2.91
CA CYS A 142 -2.13 -3.83 1.72
C CYS A 142 -2.09 -2.98 0.45
N ASN A 143 -1.12 -3.29 -0.41
CA ASN A 143 -1.03 -2.80 -1.78
C ASN A 143 -1.45 -3.94 -2.72
N LEU A 144 -2.46 -3.69 -3.53
CA LEU A 144 -3.01 -4.59 -4.53
C LEU A 144 -2.31 -4.22 -5.85
N LEU A 145 -1.26 -4.95 -6.17
CA LEU A 145 -0.42 -4.75 -7.36
C LEU A 145 -1.11 -5.25 -8.65
N GLU A 146 -2.05 -6.18 -8.49
CA GLU A 146 -2.89 -6.74 -9.54
C GLU A 146 -4.34 -6.77 -9.04
N PRO A 147 -5.03 -5.61 -8.98
CA PRO A 147 -6.36 -5.49 -8.36
C PRO A 147 -7.45 -6.33 -9.04
N GLN A 148 -7.20 -6.84 -10.24
CA GLN A 148 -8.03 -7.82 -10.95
C GLN A 148 -7.88 -9.27 -10.46
N ILE A 149 -6.80 -9.58 -9.72
CA ILE A 149 -6.53 -10.90 -9.14
C ILE A 149 -6.63 -10.83 -7.62
N GLY A 150 -5.82 -9.97 -7.00
CA GLY A 150 -5.81 -9.72 -5.56
C GLY A 150 -6.78 -8.61 -5.21
N THR A 151 -8.07 -8.94 -5.18
CA THR A 151 -9.14 -7.95 -5.01
C THR A 151 -9.40 -7.60 -3.54
N ARG A 152 -10.20 -6.54 -3.29
CA ARG A 152 -10.67 -6.21 -1.94
C ARG A 152 -11.52 -7.34 -1.36
N GLU A 153 -12.38 -7.93 -2.17
CA GLU A 153 -13.30 -8.99 -1.77
C GLU A 153 -12.51 -10.24 -1.35
N GLU A 154 -11.39 -10.52 -2.03
CA GLU A 154 -10.48 -11.60 -1.65
C GLU A 154 -9.77 -11.30 -0.32
N ILE A 155 -9.39 -10.04 -0.06
CA ILE A 155 -8.89 -9.61 1.26
C ILE A 155 -9.96 -9.84 2.33
N GLU A 156 -11.19 -9.39 2.12
CA GLU A 156 -12.31 -9.57 3.07
C GLU A 156 -12.56 -11.06 3.37
N ARG A 157 -12.59 -11.90 2.33
CA ARG A 157 -12.73 -13.35 2.46
C ARG A 157 -11.59 -13.96 3.29
N ARG A 158 -10.34 -13.57 3.02
CA ARG A 158 -9.16 -14.11 3.71
C ARG A 158 -9.08 -13.61 5.17
N VAL A 159 -9.47 -12.37 5.43
CA VAL A 159 -9.63 -11.81 6.78
C VAL A 159 -10.68 -12.59 7.55
N ALA A 160 -11.83 -12.90 6.95
CA ALA A 160 -12.86 -13.69 7.61
C ALA A 160 -12.35 -15.08 8.00
N GLN A 161 -11.67 -15.79 7.10
CA GLN A 161 -11.07 -17.09 7.40
C GLN A 161 -10.01 -17.01 8.51
N TRP A 162 -9.15 -16.00 8.45
CA TRP A 162 -8.15 -15.75 9.48
C TRP A 162 -8.80 -15.51 10.85
N ALA A 163 -9.84 -14.67 10.91
CA ALA A 163 -10.53 -14.35 12.14
C ALA A 163 -11.10 -15.61 12.81
N HIS A 164 -11.78 -16.46 12.03
CA HIS A 164 -12.29 -17.75 12.52
C HIS A 164 -11.18 -18.68 13.02
N SER A 165 -10.01 -18.70 12.35
CA SER A 165 -8.88 -19.51 12.76
C SER A 165 -8.27 -19.04 14.09
N ILE A 166 -8.17 -17.73 14.30
CA ILE A 166 -7.60 -17.15 15.53
C ILE A 166 -8.52 -17.38 16.73
N THR A 167 -9.83 -17.18 16.55
CA THR A 167 -10.83 -17.37 17.61
C THR A 167 -11.00 -18.84 17.98
N SER A 168 -11.00 -19.75 16.99
CA SER A 168 -11.07 -21.20 17.26
C SER A 168 -9.83 -21.74 17.98
N SER A 169 -8.69 -21.08 17.85
CA SER A 169 -7.43 -21.48 18.51
C SER A 169 -7.28 -20.94 19.93
N ASN A 170 -8.33 -20.34 20.52
CA ASN A 170 -8.33 -19.68 21.83
C ASN A 170 -7.22 -18.62 22.02
N THR A 171 -6.80 -17.96 20.93
CA THR A 171 -5.76 -16.91 21.00
C THR A 171 -6.29 -15.65 21.68
N ILE A 172 -7.61 -15.45 21.67
CA ILE A 172 -8.32 -14.35 22.32
C ILE A 172 -9.54 -14.95 23.02
N GLU A 173 -9.84 -14.50 24.25
CA GLU A 173 -11.05 -14.89 24.97
C GLU A 173 -12.29 -14.47 24.16
N ASN A 174 -13.01 -15.46 23.63
CA ASN A 174 -14.22 -15.21 22.86
C ASN A 174 -15.40 -14.99 23.81
N ASP A 175 -16.13 -13.91 23.58
CA ASP A 175 -17.54 -13.85 23.95
C ASP A 175 -18.29 -14.73 22.94
N HIS A 176 -18.95 -15.80 23.41
CA HIS A 176 -19.44 -16.90 22.56
C HIS A 176 -20.49 -16.48 21.51
N ASP A 177 -21.05 -15.27 21.62
CA ASP A 177 -22.08 -14.74 20.72
C ASP A 177 -21.57 -13.68 19.71
N MET A 178 -20.28 -13.33 19.74
CA MET A 178 -19.72 -12.32 18.83
C MET A 178 -19.18 -12.94 17.52
N ASP A 179 -19.50 -12.31 16.39
CA ASP A 179 -18.88 -12.62 15.10
C ASP A 179 -17.34 -12.44 15.20
N PRO A 180 -16.54 -13.46 14.84
CA PRO A 180 -15.08 -13.39 14.90
C PRO A 180 -14.48 -12.20 14.15
N VAL A 181 -15.08 -11.79 13.03
CA VAL A 181 -14.59 -10.64 12.27
C VAL A 181 -14.83 -9.36 13.05
N ALA A 182 -16.07 -9.13 13.51
CA ALA A 182 -16.41 -7.97 14.34
C ALA A 182 -15.58 -7.88 15.65
N LEU A 183 -15.15 -9.01 16.21
CA LEU A 183 -14.29 -9.04 17.39
C LEU A 183 -12.87 -8.53 17.12
N LEU A 184 -12.31 -8.86 15.96
CA LEU A 184 -10.89 -8.67 15.63
C LEU A 184 -10.63 -7.49 14.70
N VAL A 185 -11.61 -7.10 13.90
CA VAL A 185 -11.48 -6.14 12.80
C VAL A 185 -12.49 -5.02 12.99
N GLU A 186 -12.01 -3.79 13.07
CA GLU A 186 -12.88 -2.61 13.11
C GLU A 186 -13.38 -2.25 11.72
N ARG A 187 -12.49 -2.30 10.72
CA ARG A 187 -12.80 -1.86 9.36
C ARG A 187 -11.83 -2.44 8.33
N ILE A 188 -12.37 -2.72 7.15
CA ILE A 188 -11.61 -2.95 5.91
C ILE A 188 -11.96 -1.81 4.97
N TYR A 189 -10.98 -1.09 4.43
CA TYR A 189 -11.24 0.13 3.66
C TYR A 189 -10.17 0.41 2.61
N ARG A 190 -10.59 1.01 1.50
CA ARG A 190 -9.66 1.47 0.46
C ARG A 190 -9.07 2.84 0.81
N VAL A 191 -7.84 3.06 0.36
CA VAL A 191 -7.13 4.35 0.49
C VAL A 191 -6.89 4.90 -0.90
N GLY A 192 -7.45 6.09 -1.18
CA GLY A 192 -7.35 6.71 -2.50
C GLY A 192 -8.31 6.07 -3.51
N THR A 193 -7.99 6.20 -4.79
CA THR A 193 -8.87 5.81 -5.90
C THR A 193 -8.58 4.40 -6.42
N THR A 194 -9.55 3.83 -7.12
CA THR A 194 -9.39 2.59 -7.89
C THR A 194 -8.97 2.86 -9.33
N ALA A 195 -8.47 1.84 -10.03
CA ALA A 195 -8.13 1.97 -11.46
C ALA A 195 -9.37 2.38 -12.28
N ASN A 196 -10.51 1.73 -12.03
CA ASN A 196 -11.79 2.03 -12.68
C ASN A 196 -12.26 3.48 -12.42
N GLN A 197 -12.04 4.00 -11.21
CA GLN A 197 -12.35 5.39 -10.88
C GLN A 197 -11.47 6.36 -11.68
N CYS A 198 -10.17 6.08 -11.80
CA CYS A 198 -9.25 6.88 -12.60
C CYS A 198 -9.61 6.84 -14.10
N GLU A 199 -9.87 5.65 -14.64
CA GLU A 199 -10.30 5.47 -16.03
C GLU A 199 -11.62 6.19 -16.31
N ALA A 200 -12.59 6.08 -15.40
CA ALA A 200 -13.85 6.80 -15.52
C ALA A 200 -13.64 8.31 -15.61
N VAL A 201 -12.67 8.89 -14.90
CA VAL A 201 -12.36 10.33 -15.03
C VAL A 201 -11.69 10.65 -16.37
N LEU A 202 -10.75 9.82 -16.81
CA LEU A 202 -10.04 10.02 -18.07
C LEU A 202 -10.95 9.88 -19.30
N HIS A 203 -11.95 9.00 -19.24
CA HIS A 203 -12.86 8.71 -20.34
C HIS A 203 -14.17 9.52 -20.30
N LYS A 204 -14.49 10.18 -19.17
CA LYS A 204 -15.73 10.97 -19.07
C LYS A 204 -15.61 12.28 -19.85
N ASP A 205 -16.41 12.36 -20.90
CA ASP A 205 -17.00 13.60 -21.40
C ASP A 205 -17.80 14.22 -20.24
N TRP A 206 -17.29 15.31 -19.66
CA TRP A 206 -17.79 15.96 -18.42
C TRP A 206 -19.25 16.43 -18.50
N SER A 207 -19.89 16.27 -19.66
CA SER A 207 -21.29 16.57 -19.94
C SER A 207 -22.29 15.58 -19.33
N GLN A 208 -21.89 14.36 -18.95
CA GLN A 208 -22.81 13.34 -18.38
C GLN A 208 -22.60 13.12 -16.87
N ARG A 209 -22.91 14.13 -16.06
CA ARG A 209 -22.85 14.07 -14.58
C ARG A 209 -23.87 13.13 -13.91
N SER A 210 -24.71 12.42 -14.67
CA SER A 210 -25.80 11.60 -14.13
C SER A 210 -25.70 10.10 -14.44
N ALA A 211 -24.54 9.60 -14.90
CA ALA A 211 -24.37 8.16 -15.07
C ALA A 211 -24.38 7.49 -13.69
N SER A 212 -25.50 6.80 -13.40
CA SER A 212 -25.71 5.99 -12.21
C SER A 212 -24.50 5.08 -11.97
N PHE A 213 -23.86 5.25 -10.82
CA PHE A 213 -22.83 4.32 -10.37
C PHE A 213 -23.39 2.89 -10.29
N PRO A 214 -22.53 1.86 -10.50
CA PRO A 214 -22.88 0.50 -10.11
C PRO A 214 -23.35 0.52 -8.65
N LYS A 215 -24.51 -0.10 -8.36
CA LYS A 215 -25.23 -0.03 -7.07
C LYS A 215 -24.50 -0.65 -5.86
N GLU A 216 -23.25 -1.06 -6.01
CA GLU A 216 -22.48 -1.81 -5.00
C GLU A 216 -21.14 -1.14 -4.65
N ILE A 217 -21.05 0.19 -4.79
CA ILE A 217 -19.89 0.92 -4.27
C ILE A 217 -20.14 1.21 -2.78
N ASP A 218 -19.21 0.79 -1.93
CA ASP A 218 -19.14 1.17 -0.51
C ASP A 218 -19.26 2.71 -0.40
N ASN A 219 -20.07 3.22 0.54
CA ASN A 219 -20.29 4.66 0.73
C ASN A 219 -18.97 5.43 0.88
N HIS A 220 -17.93 4.79 1.45
CA HIS A 220 -16.58 5.36 1.49
C HIS A 220 -15.94 5.54 0.11
N ASP A 221 -16.01 4.50 -0.74
CA ASP A 221 -15.42 4.52 -2.08
C ASP A 221 -16.12 5.54 -2.99
N GLU A 222 -17.44 5.71 -2.83
CA GLU A 222 -18.20 6.76 -3.51
C GLU A 222 -17.74 8.15 -3.07
N GLN A 223 -17.58 8.39 -1.76
CA GLN A 223 -17.11 9.68 -1.25
C GLN A 223 -15.70 10.02 -1.75
N VAL A 224 -14.79 9.05 -1.78
CA VAL A 224 -13.44 9.26 -2.32
C VAL A 224 -13.51 9.63 -3.80
N TYR A 225 -14.33 8.94 -4.59
CA TYR A 225 -14.53 9.30 -6.00
C TYR A 225 -15.11 10.70 -6.18
N LEU A 226 -16.16 11.04 -5.43
CA LEU A 226 -16.80 12.35 -5.50
C LEU A 226 -15.87 13.49 -5.09
N GLN A 227 -14.89 13.23 -4.22
CA GLN A 227 -13.83 14.20 -3.93
C GLN A 227 -12.81 14.28 -5.06
N PHE A 228 -12.41 13.15 -5.63
CA PHE A 228 -11.43 13.08 -6.70
C PHE A 228 -11.85 13.87 -7.93
N ILE A 229 -13.12 13.76 -8.35
CA ILE A 229 -13.64 14.49 -9.53
C ILE A 229 -13.81 16.01 -9.35
N LYS A 230 -13.54 16.55 -8.16
CA LYS A 230 -13.57 18.00 -7.92
C LYS A 230 -12.30 18.70 -8.35
N TYR A 231 -11.22 17.95 -8.55
CA TYR A 231 -9.90 18.44 -8.98
C TYR A 231 -9.67 18.13 -10.46
#